data_AF-A0A087ECH5-F1
#
_entry.id   AF-A0A087ECH5-F1
#
_cell.length_a   1.000
_cell.length_b   1.000
_cell.length_c   1.000
_cell.angle_alpha   90.00
_cell.angle_beta   90.00
_cell.angle_gamma   90.00
#
_symmetry.space_group_name_H-M   'P 1'
#
loop_
_entity.id
_entity.type
_entity.pdbx_description
1 polymer ?
#
loop_
_entity_poly.entity_id
_entity_poly.type
_entity_poly.pdbx_seq_one_letter_code
_entity_poly.pdbx_strand_id
1 'polypeptide(L)'
;MANQAYSIPVTVTYSDGSTDSSTAKVTVTAAVDTTALQAQVDKDADVKALTGWANASDNEKTAYNNALDAANTVLTNPDATQDQVNEALKNLQDAANAIAAKDTDKTELQNHVDNSDTVKSSTGYENATDEQKTAYDNALAAADTVLKDPNATQAEVDKAIEDLKTAEQAIAGATTDRVDLQAEVNKESDVTGSTGYQNASDEQKQTYQDALKAAQDVLADDSATQAEVNDAL
;
A
#
# COMPACT_ATOMS: atom_id res chain seq x y z
N MET A 1 -42.72 -20.37 2.18
CA MET A 1 -43.79 -21.38 2.33
C MET A 1 -44.95 -20.73 3.08
N ALA A 2 -46.22 -21.04 2.76
CA ALA A 2 -47.37 -20.38 3.38
C ALA A 2 -47.65 -20.91 4.80
N ASN A 3 -48.13 -20.04 5.70
CA ASN A 3 -48.58 -20.42 7.04
C ASN A 3 -49.70 -21.47 6.95
N GLN A 4 -49.63 -22.51 7.80
CA GLN A 4 -50.70 -23.51 7.90
C GLN A 4 -51.51 -23.30 9.18
N ALA A 5 -52.83 -23.28 9.03
CA ALA A 5 -53.75 -23.25 10.15
C ALA A 5 -54.27 -24.66 10.45
N TYR A 6 -54.18 -25.07 11.71
CA TYR A 6 -54.67 -26.33 12.23
C TYR A 6 -55.79 -26.05 13.23
N SER A 7 -56.80 -26.93 13.27
CA SER A 7 -57.84 -26.92 14.29
C SER A 7 -57.69 -28.15 15.17
N ILE A 8 -57.43 -27.94 16.46
CA ILE A 8 -57.26 -29.01 17.44
C ILE A 8 -58.58 -29.16 18.22
N PRO A 9 -59.27 -30.31 18.15
CA PRO A 9 -60.46 -30.55 18.94
C PRO A 9 -60.09 -30.73 20.42
N VAL A 10 -60.85 -30.08 21.31
CA VAL A 10 -60.74 -30.19 22.77
C VAL A 10 -62.08 -30.69 23.30
N THR A 11 -62.06 -31.82 24.00
CA THR A 11 -63.26 -32.41 24.61
C THR A 11 -63.10 -32.48 26.12
N VAL A 12 -64.05 -31.92 26.85
CA VAL A 12 -64.15 -32.00 28.31
C VAL A 12 -65.21 -33.04 28.66
N THR A 13 -64.89 -34.00 29.52
CA THR A 13 -65.83 -35.00 30.02
C THR A 13 -66.14 -34.72 31.49
N TYR A 14 -67.42 -34.62 31.83
CA TYR A 14 -67.88 -34.36 33.18
C TYR A 14 -68.04 -35.66 33.97
N SER A 15 -68.16 -35.55 35.30
CA SER A 15 -68.30 -36.70 36.19
C SER A 15 -69.58 -37.52 35.97
N ASP A 16 -70.59 -36.94 35.32
CA ASP A 16 -71.84 -37.62 34.91
C ASP A 16 -71.73 -38.33 33.54
N GLY A 17 -70.55 -38.27 32.91
CA GLY A 17 -70.29 -38.88 31.60
C GLY A 17 -70.72 -38.02 30.41
N SER A 18 -71.30 -36.83 30.63
CA SER A 18 -71.55 -35.88 29.54
C SER A 18 -70.25 -35.26 29.03
N THR A 19 -70.27 -34.75 27.80
CA THR A 19 -69.09 -34.11 27.20
C THR A 19 -69.44 -32.77 26.58
N ASP A 20 -68.53 -31.81 26.69
CA ASP A 20 -68.52 -30.58 25.89
C ASP A 20 -67.32 -30.58 24.96
N SER A 21 -67.44 -29.98 23.78
CA SER A 21 -66.36 -29.95 22.78
C SER A 21 -66.20 -28.57 22.17
N SER A 22 -64.96 -28.16 22.00
CA SER A 22 -64.57 -26.92 21.34
C SER A 22 -63.36 -27.17 20.44
N THR A 23 -62.99 -26.20 19.63
CA THR A 23 -61.81 -26.28 18.76
C THR A 23 -60.88 -25.12 19.03
N ALA A 24 -59.61 -25.41 19.27
CA ALA A 24 -58.55 -24.42 19.33
C ALA A 24 -57.91 -24.25 17.95
N LYS A 25 -57.84 -23.01 17.46
CA LYS A 25 -57.16 -22.69 16.20
C LYS A 25 -55.68 -22.41 16.48
N VAL A 26 -54.80 -23.18 15.85
CA VAL A 26 -53.34 -23.01 15.93
C VAL A 26 -52.82 -22.63 14.54
N THR A 27 -51.93 -21.64 14.46
CA THR A 27 -51.27 -21.29 13.21
C THR A 27 -49.79 -21.63 13.34
N VAL A 28 -49.29 -22.45 12.44
CA VAL A 28 -47.86 -22.77 12.32
C VAL A 28 -47.29 -21.88 11.24
N THR A 29 -46.39 -20.98 11.64
CA THR A 29 -45.60 -20.15 10.75
C THR A 29 -44.41 -20.93 10.22
N ALA A 30 -43.95 -20.60 9.00
CA ALA A 30 -42.69 -21.12 8.51
C ALA A 30 -41.54 -20.66 9.43
N ALA A 31 -40.58 -21.54 9.69
CA ALA A 31 -39.37 -21.15 10.42
C ALA A 31 -38.64 -20.07 9.63
N VAL A 32 -38.14 -19.07 10.35
CA VAL A 32 -37.32 -17.98 9.80
C VAL A 32 -35.96 -18.55 9.40
N ASP A 33 -35.51 -18.26 8.18
CA ASP A 33 -34.19 -18.68 7.72
C ASP A 33 -33.14 -17.64 8.11
N THR A 34 -32.30 -18.00 9.08
CA THR A 34 -31.21 -17.18 9.63
C THR A 34 -29.84 -17.56 9.10
N THR A 35 -29.74 -18.57 8.22
CA THR A 35 -28.48 -19.20 7.83
C THR A 35 -27.48 -18.19 7.25
N ALA A 36 -27.95 -17.32 6.34
CA ALA A 36 -27.10 -16.32 5.71
C ALA A 36 -26.66 -15.20 6.69
N LEU A 37 -27.52 -14.83 7.64
CA LEU A 37 -27.20 -13.86 8.69
C LEU A 37 -26.12 -14.42 9.62
N GLN A 38 -26.28 -15.67 10.07
CA GLN A 38 -25.28 -16.35 10.90
C GLN A 38 -23.94 -16.43 10.17
N ALA A 39 -23.93 -16.88 8.91
CA ALA A 39 -22.71 -16.97 8.12
C ALA A 39 -22.01 -15.61 7.91
N GLN A 40 -22.75 -14.49 7.93
CA GLN A 40 -22.17 -13.16 7.85
C GLN A 40 -21.61 -12.69 9.19
N VAL A 41 -22.28 -13.00 10.31
CA VAL A 41 -21.76 -12.75 11.68
C VAL A 41 -20.45 -13.52 11.91
N ASP A 42 -20.36 -14.75 11.42
CA ASP A 42 -19.18 -15.61 11.59
C ASP A 42 -17.91 -15.04 10.90
N LYS A 43 -18.06 -14.10 9.95
CA LYS A 43 -16.94 -13.41 9.28
C LYS A 43 -16.35 -12.26 10.09
N ASP A 44 -16.79 -12.05 11.33
CA ASP A 44 -16.34 -10.90 12.14
C ASP A 44 -14.82 -10.83 12.28
N ALA A 45 -14.19 -11.97 12.56
CA ALA A 45 -12.74 -12.06 12.66
C ALA A 45 -12.04 -11.69 11.33
N ASP A 46 -12.59 -12.14 10.20
CA ASP A 46 -12.04 -11.86 8.87
C ASP A 46 -12.14 -10.36 8.55
N VAL A 47 -13.30 -9.74 8.80
CA VAL A 47 -13.49 -8.30 8.57
C VAL A 47 -12.54 -7.47 9.43
N LYS A 48 -12.35 -7.84 10.70
CA LYS A 48 -11.44 -7.14 11.62
C LYS A 48 -9.96 -7.38 11.32
N ALA A 49 -9.64 -8.44 10.57
CA ALA A 49 -8.28 -8.74 10.13
C ALA A 49 -7.90 -8.02 8.83
N LEU A 50 -8.86 -7.44 8.10
CA LEU A 50 -8.59 -6.64 6.91
C LEU A 50 -7.74 -5.41 7.24
N THR A 51 -6.85 -5.02 6.32
CA THR A 51 -6.17 -3.72 6.42
C THR A 51 -7.15 -2.57 6.35
N GLY A 52 -8.29 -2.75 5.67
CA GLY A 52 -9.41 -1.82 5.69
C GLY A 52 -9.96 -1.56 7.09
N TRP A 53 -9.88 -2.53 8.01
CA TRP A 53 -10.23 -2.27 9.41
C TRP A 53 -9.22 -1.32 10.06
N ALA A 54 -7.92 -1.51 9.86
CA ALA A 54 -6.91 -0.58 10.40
C ALA A 54 -7.09 0.84 9.83
N ASN A 55 -7.37 0.94 8.53
CA ASN A 55 -7.53 2.20 7.78
C ASN A 55 -8.88 2.89 8.03
N ALA A 56 -9.92 2.17 8.47
CA ALA A 56 -11.24 2.72 8.71
C ALA A 56 -11.28 3.71 9.88
N SER A 57 -12.12 4.73 9.76
CA SER A 57 -12.40 5.69 10.82
C SER A 57 -13.12 5.02 12.00
N ASP A 58 -13.05 5.64 13.18
CA ASP A 58 -13.77 5.17 14.36
C ASP A 58 -15.28 5.07 14.11
N ASN A 59 -15.85 6.01 13.36
CA ASN A 59 -17.28 5.99 13.01
C ASN A 59 -17.64 4.78 12.14
N GLU A 60 -16.80 4.40 11.18
CA GLU A 60 -17.01 3.21 10.33
C GLU A 60 -16.89 1.91 11.14
N LYS A 61 -15.89 1.82 12.03
CA LYS A 61 -15.74 0.70 12.98
C LYS A 61 -16.94 0.58 13.91
N THR A 62 -17.42 1.70 14.45
CA THR A 62 -18.63 1.75 15.28
C THR A 62 -19.86 1.34 14.47
N ALA A 63 -20.02 1.82 13.24
CA ALA A 63 -21.14 1.42 12.38
C ALA A 63 -21.17 -0.09 12.13
N TYR A 64 -20.01 -0.69 11.85
CA TYR A 64 -19.87 -2.13 11.70
C TYR A 64 -20.23 -2.90 12.99
N ASN A 65 -19.65 -2.51 14.13
CA ASN A 65 -19.96 -3.17 15.41
C ASN A 65 -21.44 -3.04 15.79
N ASN A 66 -22.07 -1.89 15.55
CA ASN A 66 -23.51 -1.70 15.78
C ASN A 66 -24.35 -2.61 14.87
N ALA A 67 -23.97 -2.78 13.60
CA ALA A 67 -24.65 -3.69 12.68
C ALA A 67 -24.48 -5.16 13.11
N LEU A 68 -23.30 -5.53 13.62
CA LEU A 68 -23.01 -6.85 14.17
C LEU A 68 -23.86 -7.14 15.42
N ASP A 69 -23.96 -6.19 16.34
CA ASP A 69 -24.81 -6.31 17.53
C ASP A 69 -26.30 -6.42 17.18
N ALA A 70 -26.76 -5.65 16.20
CA ALA A 70 -28.12 -5.75 15.68
C ALA A 70 -28.39 -7.12 15.04
N ALA A 71 -27.44 -7.65 14.25
CA ALA A 71 -27.53 -8.99 13.68
C ALA A 71 -27.63 -10.08 14.76
N ASN A 72 -26.77 -10.02 15.79
CA ASN A 72 -26.82 -10.95 16.93
C ASN A 72 -28.14 -10.85 17.72
N THR A 73 -28.67 -9.64 17.88
CA THR A 73 -29.98 -9.42 18.51
C THR A 73 -31.10 -10.08 17.70
N VAL A 74 -31.07 -9.97 16.37
CA VAL A 74 -32.04 -10.63 15.49
C VAL A 74 -31.91 -12.15 15.54
N LEU A 75 -30.69 -12.70 15.55
CA LEU A 75 -30.43 -14.14 15.61
C LEU A 75 -30.90 -14.79 16.92
N THR A 76 -30.90 -14.04 18.02
CA THR A 76 -31.32 -14.52 19.34
C THR A 76 -32.78 -14.24 19.66
N ASN A 77 -33.48 -13.47 18.81
CA ASN A 77 -34.89 -13.13 18.99
C ASN A 77 -35.79 -14.25 18.43
N PRO A 78 -36.53 -15.01 19.28
CA PRO A 78 -37.41 -16.09 18.82
C PRO A 78 -38.61 -15.59 17.99
N ASP A 79 -38.95 -14.31 18.12
CA ASP A 79 -40.05 -13.66 17.41
C ASP A 79 -39.56 -12.81 16.21
N ALA A 80 -38.29 -12.94 15.81
CA ALA A 80 -37.77 -12.23 14.66
C ALA A 80 -38.58 -12.57 13.39
N THR A 81 -38.76 -11.58 12.52
CA THR A 81 -39.38 -11.80 11.19
C THR A 81 -38.30 -12.01 10.13
N GLN A 82 -38.67 -12.63 9.01
CA GLN A 82 -37.74 -12.76 7.88
C GLN A 82 -37.26 -11.39 7.36
N ASP A 83 -38.12 -10.36 7.41
CA ASP A 83 -37.74 -9.01 7.02
C ASP A 83 -36.67 -8.43 7.94
N GLN A 84 -36.78 -8.64 9.26
CA GLN A 84 -35.75 -8.23 10.22
C GLN A 84 -34.43 -8.96 9.99
N VAL A 85 -34.46 -10.25 9.66
CA VAL A 85 -33.26 -11.02 9.29
C VAL A 85 -32.61 -10.47 8.02
N ASN A 86 -33.40 -10.20 6.99
CA ASN A 86 -32.91 -9.67 5.72
C ASN A 86 -32.32 -8.27 5.87
N GLU A 87 -32.97 -7.41 6.67
CA GLU A 87 -32.50 -6.05 6.97
C GLU A 87 -31.20 -6.08 7.76
N ALA A 88 -31.11 -6.90 8.82
CA ALA A 88 -29.88 -7.07 9.59
C ALA A 88 -28.73 -7.62 8.74
N LEU A 89 -29.01 -8.60 7.88
CA LEU A 89 -28.03 -9.15 6.93
C LEU A 89 -27.50 -8.08 6.00
N LYS A 90 -28.40 -7.31 5.37
CA LYS A 90 -28.02 -6.22 4.47
C LYS A 90 -27.17 -5.17 5.18
N ASN A 91 -27.59 -4.72 6.37
CA ASN A 91 -26.87 -3.70 7.11
C ASN A 91 -25.46 -4.16 7.52
N LEU A 92 -25.32 -5.42 7.95
CA LEU A 92 -24.01 -5.99 8.29
C LEU A 92 -23.12 -6.15 7.05
N GLN A 93 -23.68 -6.58 5.91
CA GLN A 93 -22.94 -6.67 4.64
C GLN A 93 -22.48 -5.29 4.15
N ASP A 94 -23.35 -4.28 4.19
CA ASP A 94 -23.03 -2.92 3.77
C ASP A 94 -21.90 -2.33 4.64
N ALA A 95 -21.96 -2.53 5.96
CA ALA A 95 -20.90 -2.08 6.86
C ALA A 95 -19.58 -2.85 6.65
N ALA A 96 -19.63 -4.17 6.42
CA ALA A 96 -18.44 -4.97 6.10
C ALA A 96 -17.80 -4.53 4.77
N ASN A 97 -18.61 -4.27 3.75
CA ASN A 97 -18.14 -3.77 2.45
C ASN A 97 -17.51 -2.38 2.57
N ALA A 98 -18.05 -1.52 3.44
CA ALA A 98 -17.46 -0.21 3.71
C ALA A 98 -16.06 -0.32 4.33
N ILE A 99 -15.84 -1.29 5.23
CA ILE A 99 -14.51 -1.60 5.76
C ILE A 99 -13.59 -2.14 4.65
N ALA A 100 -14.04 -3.13 3.87
CA ALA A 100 -13.23 -3.71 2.80
C ALA A 100 -12.85 -2.69 1.70
N ALA A 101 -13.70 -1.70 1.44
CA ALA A 101 -13.39 -0.60 0.53
C ALA A 101 -12.25 0.32 1.01
N LYS A 102 -11.75 0.12 2.24
CA LYS A 102 -10.58 0.81 2.81
C LYS A 102 -9.32 -0.06 2.82
N ASP A 103 -9.36 -1.25 2.22
CA ASP A 103 -8.18 -2.09 2.10
C ASP A 103 -7.03 -1.32 1.47
N THR A 104 -5.83 -1.55 1.99
CA THR A 104 -4.61 -0.86 1.56
C THR A 104 -4.34 -1.12 0.08
N ASP A 105 -4.21 -0.05 -0.71
CA ASP A 105 -3.79 -0.10 -2.10
C ASP A 105 -2.27 0.12 -2.21
N LYS A 106 -1.58 -0.87 -2.75
CA LYS A 106 -0.12 -0.88 -2.93
C LYS A 106 0.34 -0.67 -4.38
N THR A 107 -0.61 -0.45 -5.30
CA THR A 107 -0.34 -0.46 -6.74
C THR A 107 0.67 0.61 -7.14
N GLU A 108 0.53 1.84 -6.63
CA GLU A 108 1.46 2.93 -6.95
C GLU A 108 2.87 2.65 -6.39
N LEU A 109 2.97 2.15 -5.16
CA LEU A 109 4.26 1.78 -4.56
C LEU A 109 4.96 0.68 -5.37
N GLN A 110 4.21 -0.34 -5.81
CA GLN A 110 4.74 -1.40 -6.67
C GLN A 110 5.28 -0.84 -7.99
N ASN A 111 4.55 0.09 -8.63
CA ASN A 111 5.01 0.71 -9.88
C ASN A 111 6.34 1.46 -9.71
N HIS A 112 6.55 2.15 -8.59
CA HIS A 112 7.83 2.81 -8.30
C HIS A 112 8.96 1.80 -8.09
N VAL A 113 8.72 0.73 -7.34
CA VAL A 113 9.71 -0.34 -7.12
C VAL A 113 10.08 -1.02 -8.44
N ASP A 114 9.09 -1.33 -9.28
CA ASP A 114 9.29 -1.94 -10.59
C ASP A 114 10.07 -1.03 -11.56
N ASN A 115 9.99 0.29 -11.40
CA ASN A 115 10.73 1.26 -12.20
C ASN A 115 12.19 1.46 -11.73
N SER A 116 12.64 0.75 -10.70
CA SER A 116 13.95 1.00 -10.09
C SER A 116 15.14 0.75 -11.02
N ASP A 117 15.08 -0.27 -11.88
CA ASP A 117 16.13 -0.54 -12.86
C ASP A 117 16.29 0.62 -13.87
N THR A 118 15.17 1.26 -14.25
CA THR A 118 15.17 2.45 -15.12
C THR A 118 15.88 3.62 -14.44
N VAL A 119 15.58 3.86 -13.15
CA VAL A 119 16.21 4.93 -12.38
C VAL A 119 17.71 4.66 -12.23
N LYS A 120 18.10 3.43 -11.87
CA LYS A 120 19.52 3.06 -11.68
C LYS A 120 20.35 3.08 -12.95
N SER A 121 19.72 2.98 -14.12
CA SER A 121 20.37 3.07 -15.43
C SER A 121 20.34 4.49 -16.01
N SER A 122 19.83 5.48 -15.27
CA SER A 122 19.75 6.86 -15.73
C SER A 122 21.07 7.61 -15.54
N THR A 123 21.32 8.60 -16.39
CA THR A 123 22.47 9.52 -16.24
C THR A 123 22.43 10.29 -14.93
N GLY A 124 21.22 10.63 -14.44
CA GLY A 124 21.05 11.23 -13.12
C GLY A 124 21.58 10.32 -12.01
N TYR A 125 21.33 9.01 -12.10
CA TYR A 125 21.88 8.05 -11.14
C TYR A 125 23.39 7.91 -11.29
N GLU A 126 23.94 7.88 -12.50
CA GLU A 126 25.39 7.85 -12.70
C GLU A 126 26.08 9.07 -12.05
N ASN A 127 25.50 10.26 -12.26
CA ASN A 127 25.98 11.55 -11.75
C ASN A 127 25.70 11.80 -10.27
N ALA A 128 24.81 11.02 -9.65
CA ALA A 128 24.44 11.19 -8.25
C ALA A 128 25.61 10.88 -7.31
N THR A 129 25.66 11.61 -6.19
CA THR A 129 26.62 11.33 -5.11
C THR A 129 26.32 9.98 -4.45
N ASP A 130 27.30 9.44 -3.74
CA ASP A 130 27.12 8.19 -3.00
C ASP A 130 26.01 8.31 -1.95
N GLU A 131 25.84 9.48 -1.32
CA GLU A 131 24.74 9.74 -0.38
C GLU A 131 23.38 9.71 -1.07
N GLN A 132 23.26 10.29 -2.27
CA GLN A 132 22.00 10.29 -3.03
C GLN A 132 21.64 8.88 -3.50
N LYS A 133 22.61 8.12 -4.01
CA LYS A 133 22.45 6.70 -4.39
C LYS A 133 22.02 5.86 -3.18
N THR A 134 22.70 6.04 -2.05
CA THR A 134 22.37 5.37 -0.79
C THR A 134 20.97 5.73 -0.29
N ALA A 135 20.57 7.00 -0.38
CA ALA A 135 19.22 7.43 -0.01
C ALA A 135 18.14 6.75 -0.88
N TYR A 136 18.39 6.66 -2.19
CA TYR A 136 17.49 5.96 -3.12
C TYR A 136 17.41 4.46 -2.81
N ASP A 137 18.55 3.78 -2.64
CA ASP A 137 18.58 2.35 -2.32
C ASP A 137 17.89 2.04 -0.98
N ASN A 138 18.05 2.89 0.02
CA ASN A 138 17.37 2.76 1.31
C ASN A 138 15.86 2.97 1.19
N ALA A 139 15.42 3.97 0.43
CA ALA A 139 13.99 4.20 0.18
C ALA A 139 13.36 3.02 -0.58
N LEU A 140 14.08 2.45 -1.55
CA LEU A 140 13.65 1.27 -2.31
C LEU A 140 13.51 0.04 -1.39
N ALA A 141 14.46 -0.19 -0.49
CA ALA A 141 14.39 -1.28 0.48
C ALA A 141 13.24 -1.11 1.49
N ALA A 142 12.95 0.13 1.91
CA ALA A 142 11.81 0.44 2.77
C ALA A 142 10.48 0.20 2.04
N ALA A 143 10.35 0.65 0.79
CA ALA A 143 9.21 0.37 -0.07
C ALA A 143 8.96 -1.14 -0.22
N ASP A 144 10.01 -1.90 -0.49
CA ASP A 144 9.95 -3.37 -0.58
C ASP A 144 9.46 -4.05 0.71
N THR A 145 9.84 -3.50 1.86
CA THR A 145 9.40 -3.99 3.17
C THR A 145 7.91 -3.75 3.36
N VAL A 146 7.43 -2.55 3.02
CA VAL A 146 6.00 -2.20 3.07
C VAL A 146 5.19 -3.04 2.10
N LEU A 147 5.70 -3.33 0.89
CA LEU A 147 5.02 -4.20 -0.08
C LEU A 147 4.81 -5.62 0.46
N LYS A 148 5.84 -6.19 1.11
CA LYS A 148 5.83 -7.56 1.65
C LYS A 148 5.01 -7.71 2.93
N ASP A 149 4.74 -6.63 3.66
CA ASP A 149 3.93 -6.69 4.88
C ASP A 149 2.44 -6.82 4.56
N PRO A 150 1.78 -7.97 4.84
CA PRO A 150 0.35 -8.13 4.55
C PRO A 150 -0.55 -7.18 5.35
N ASN A 151 -0.04 -6.57 6.43
CA ASN A 151 -0.80 -5.69 7.32
C ASN A 151 -0.45 -4.21 7.15
N ALA A 152 0.39 -3.86 6.17
CA ALA A 152 0.74 -2.46 5.92
C ALA A 152 -0.53 -1.61 5.75
N THR A 153 -0.57 -0.50 6.46
CA THR A 153 -1.62 0.50 6.39
C THR A 153 -1.44 1.39 5.17
N GLN A 154 -2.51 2.09 4.76
CA GLN A 154 -2.40 3.05 3.66
C GLN A 154 -1.39 4.16 3.98
N ALA A 155 -1.32 4.60 5.24
CA ALA A 155 -0.37 5.64 5.66
C ALA A 155 1.10 5.20 5.52
N GLU A 156 1.42 3.92 5.78
CA GLU A 156 2.76 3.37 5.57
C GLU A 156 3.11 3.28 4.09
N VAL A 157 2.14 2.90 3.24
CA VAL A 157 2.30 2.90 1.78
C VAL A 157 2.56 4.32 1.27
N ASP A 158 1.72 5.27 1.65
CA ASP A 158 1.83 6.67 1.20
C ASP A 158 3.18 7.28 1.62
N LYS A 159 3.62 6.99 2.84
CA LYS A 159 4.93 7.41 3.35
C LYS A 159 6.08 6.82 2.55
N ALA A 160 6.02 5.54 2.20
CA ALA A 160 7.05 4.89 1.38
C ALA A 160 7.08 5.48 -0.05
N ILE A 161 5.91 5.79 -0.62
CA ILE A 161 5.81 6.47 -1.93
C ILE A 161 6.46 7.87 -1.86
N GLU A 162 6.18 8.66 -0.82
CA GLU A 162 6.75 10.00 -0.65
C GLU A 162 8.29 9.96 -0.51
N ASP A 163 8.81 9.05 0.31
CA ASP A 163 10.25 8.87 0.51
C ASP A 163 10.94 8.47 -0.81
N LEU A 164 10.34 7.52 -1.55
CA LEU A 164 10.90 7.04 -2.82
C LEU A 164 10.87 8.14 -3.89
N LYS A 165 9.77 8.89 -4.03
CA LYS A 165 9.67 10.05 -4.94
C LYS A 165 10.69 11.13 -4.61
N THR A 166 10.94 11.40 -3.33
CA THR A 166 11.94 12.38 -2.90
C THR A 166 13.34 11.95 -3.33
N ALA A 167 13.67 10.67 -3.15
CA ALA A 167 14.95 10.14 -3.58
C ALA A 167 15.09 10.11 -5.11
N GLU A 168 14.05 9.72 -5.84
CA GLU A 168 14.01 9.77 -7.32
C GLU A 168 14.25 11.19 -7.85
N GLN A 169 13.65 12.21 -7.22
CA GLN A 169 13.88 13.62 -7.57
C GLN A 169 15.32 14.06 -7.31
N ALA A 170 15.92 13.61 -6.21
CA ALA A 170 17.32 13.88 -5.90
C ALA A 170 18.26 13.26 -6.95
N ILE A 171 17.96 12.04 -7.41
CA ILE A 171 18.67 11.37 -8.50
C ILE A 171 18.48 12.13 -9.83
N ALA A 172 17.24 12.49 -10.17
CA ALA A 172 16.95 13.20 -11.42
C ALA A 172 17.58 14.60 -11.48
N GLY A 173 17.78 15.25 -10.32
CA GLY A 173 18.42 16.55 -10.19
C GLY A 173 19.94 16.50 -10.02
N ALA A 174 20.56 15.33 -9.99
CA ALA A 174 22.00 15.20 -9.84
C ALA A 174 22.74 15.72 -11.07
N THR A 175 23.79 16.49 -10.82
CA THR A 175 24.65 17.08 -11.86
C THR A 175 26.06 16.54 -11.70
N THR A 176 26.76 16.40 -12.82
CA THR A 176 28.18 16.04 -12.85
C THR A 176 29.03 17.01 -12.02
N ASP A 177 29.75 16.48 -11.03
CA ASP A 177 30.74 17.23 -10.26
C ASP A 177 32.02 17.39 -11.09
N ARG A 178 32.43 18.64 -11.30
CA ARG A 178 33.57 19.06 -12.11
C ARG A 178 34.64 19.81 -11.32
N VAL A 179 34.46 19.97 -10.01
CA VAL A 179 35.27 20.89 -9.20
C VAL A 179 36.73 20.48 -9.19
N ASP A 180 37.01 19.19 -8.96
CA ASP A 180 38.38 18.69 -8.87
C ASP A 180 39.09 18.70 -10.24
N LEU A 181 38.38 18.29 -11.31
CA LEU A 181 38.92 18.33 -12.67
C LEU A 181 39.27 19.76 -13.08
N GLN A 182 38.40 20.71 -12.78
CA GLN A 182 38.65 22.13 -13.03
C GLN A 182 39.85 22.65 -12.22
N ALA A 183 40.01 22.19 -10.98
CA ALA A 183 41.16 22.54 -10.15
C ALA A 183 42.48 21.99 -10.73
N GLU A 184 42.47 20.80 -11.32
CA GLU A 184 43.65 20.23 -11.97
C GLU A 184 44.01 20.97 -13.27
N VAL A 185 43.02 21.30 -14.09
CA VAL A 185 43.22 22.12 -15.31
C VAL A 185 43.80 23.49 -14.96
N ASN A 186 43.36 24.11 -13.85
CA ASN A 186 43.87 25.41 -13.42
C ASN A 186 45.36 25.40 -12.99
N LYS A 187 45.96 24.22 -12.78
CA LYS A 187 47.40 24.09 -12.48
C LYS A 187 48.28 24.16 -13.74
N GLU A 188 47.69 24.30 -14.93
CA GLU A 188 48.43 24.34 -16.20
C GLU A 188 49.63 25.28 -16.18
N SER A 189 49.44 26.53 -15.76
CA SER A 189 50.52 27.53 -15.74
C SER A 189 51.66 27.14 -14.81
N ASP A 190 51.33 26.52 -13.68
CA ASP A 190 52.31 26.12 -12.67
C ASP A 190 53.10 24.91 -13.16
N VAL A 191 52.43 23.92 -13.76
CA VAL A 191 53.07 22.75 -14.33
C VAL A 191 53.96 23.15 -15.50
N THR A 192 53.43 23.88 -16.48
CA THR A 192 54.19 24.29 -17.67
C THR A 192 55.33 25.27 -17.36
N GLY A 193 55.17 26.09 -16.32
CA GLY A 193 56.22 26.98 -15.81
C GLY A 193 57.30 26.28 -14.95
N SER A 194 57.06 25.03 -14.53
CA SER A 194 57.99 24.30 -13.67
C SER A 194 59.27 23.87 -14.41
N THR A 195 60.38 23.82 -13.69
CA THR A 195 61.64 23.27 -14.23
C THR A 195 61.52 21.80 -14.62
N GLY A 196 60.64 21.04 -13.94
CA GLY A 196 60.34 19.65 -14.25
C GLY A 196 59.75 19.50 -15.65
N TYR A 197 58.72 20.28 -15.98
CA TYR A 197 58.11 20.26 -17.31
C TYR A 197 59.09 20.72 -18.39
N GLN A 198 59.83 21.80 -18.15
CA GLN A 198 60.79 22.32 -19.14
C GLN A 198 61.90 21.33 -19.50
N ASN A 199 62.37 20.55 -18.52
CA ASN A 199 63.40 19.53 -18.69
C ASN A 199 62.85 18.15 -19.14
N ALA A 200 61.52 17.98 -19.19
CA ALA A 200 60.89 16.73 -19.61
C ALA A 200 61.12 16.45 -21.11
N SER A 201 61.04 15.18 -21.50
CA SER A 201 61.11 14.79 -22.91
C SER A 201 59.91 15.33 -23.69
N ASP A 202 60.05 15.45 -25.01
CA ASP A 202 58.95 15.87 -25.88
C ASP A 202 57.73 14.94 -25.74
N GLU A 203 57.97 13.64 -25.55
CA GLU A 203 56.93 12.65 -25.30
C GLU A 203 56.19 12.90 -23.98
N GLN A 204 56.90 13.18 -22.88
CA GLN A 204 56.28 13.51 -21.59
C GLN A 204 55.49 14.82 -21.64
N LYS A 205 56.02 15.82 -22.34
CA LYS A 205 55.31 17.09 -22.57
C LYS A 205 54.04 16.87 -23.36
N GLN A 206 54.10 16.03 -24.39
CA GLN A 206 52.94 15.68 -25.21
C GLN A 206 51.90 14.92 -24.39
N THR A 207 52.28 13.91 -23.61
CA THR A 207 51.35 13.18 -22.73
C THR A 207 50.61 14.12 -21.79
N TYR A 208 51.31 15.08 -21.17
CA TYR A 208 50.67 16.07 -20.32
C TYR A 208 49.68 16.96 -21.09
N GLN A 209 50.08 17.46 -22.26
CA GLN A 209 49.21 18.31 -23.08
C GLN A 209 47.98 17.56 -23.60
N ASP A 210 48.13 16.28 -23.95
CA ASP A 210 47.02 15.42 -24.36
C ASP A 210 46.03 15.19 -23.20
N ALA A 211 46.53 14.93 -22.00
CA ALA A 211 45.71 14.78 -20.79
C ALA A 211 44.99 16.09 -20.43
N LEU A 212 45.71 17.22 -20.46
CA LEU A 212 45.13 18.55 -20.22
C LEU A 212 44.02 18.86 -21.23
N LYS A 213 44.24 18.53 -22.51
CA LYS A 213 43.24 18.71 -23.55
C LYS A 213 42.01 17.82 -23.31
N ALA A 214 42.20 16.55 -22.95
CA ALA A 214 41.09 15.66 -22.63
C ALA A 214 40.26 16.19 -21.44
N ALA A 215 40.92 16.66 -20.38
CA ALA A 215 40.27 17.30 -19.23
C ALA A 215 39.48 18.55 -19.63
N GLN A 216 40.05 19.42 -20.47
CA GLN A 216 39.35 20.60 -20.99
C GLN A 216 38.15 20.23 -21.88
N ASP A 217 38.27 19.19 -22.70
CA ASP A 217 37.18 18.72 -23.56
C ASP A 217 36.02 18.17 -22.70
N VAL A 218 36.30 17.42 -21.62
CA VAL A 218 35.28 16.95 -20.64
C VAL A 218 34.64 18.12 -19.88
N LEU A 219 35.40 19.13 -19.46
CA LEU A 219 34.86 20.31 -18.80
C LEU A 219 33.93 21.13 -19.71
N ALA A 220 34.17 21.12 -21.01
CA ALA A 220 33.38 21.84 -22.01
C ALA A 220 32.13 21.09 -22.48
N ASP A 221 32.02 19.78 -22.22
CA ASP A 221 30.87 18.97 -22.61
C ASP A 221 29.78 18.99 -21.54
N ASP A 222 28.74 19.80 -21.71
CA ASP A 222 27.60 19.88 -20.77
C ASP A 222 26.91 18.53 -20.49
N SER A 223 27.10 17.52 -21.35
CA SER A 223 26.56 16.17 -21.20
C SER A 223 27.50 15.18 -20.54
N ALA A 224 28.75 15.55 -20.26
CA ALA A 224 29.71 14.61 -19.69
C ALA A 224 29.22 14.07 -18.34
N THR A 225 29.39 12.76 -18.17
CA THR A 225 29.04 11.98 -17.00
C THR A 225 30.09 12.10 -15.90
N GLN A 226 29.73 11.70 -14.69
CA GLN A 226 30.70 11.61 -13.60
C GLN A 226 31.83 10.62 -13.90
N ALA A 227 31.55 9.55 -14.67
CA ALA A 227 32.58 8.62 -15.11
C ALA A 227 33.61 9.29 -16.01
N GLU A 228 33.18 10.10 -16.98
CA GLU A 228 34.09 10.84 -17.86
C GLU A 228 34.90 11.89 -17.11
N VAL A 229 34.32 12.55 -16.11
CA VAL A 229 35.08 13.46 -15.23
C VAL A 229 36.14 12.70 -14.43
N ASN A 230 35.77 11.55 -13.85
CA ASN A 230 36.70 10.75 -13.06
C ASN A 230 37.82 10.15 -13.91
N ASP A 231 37.55 9.77 -15.16
CA ASP A 231 38.55 9.26 -16.11
C ASP A 231 39.52 10.35 -16.58
N ALA A 232 39.10 11.62 -16.55
CA ALA A 232 39.89 12.77 -16.96
C ALA A 232 40.74 13.41 -15.84
N LEU A 233 40.55 12.96 -14.59
CA LEU A 233 41.29 13.38 -13.38
C LEU A 233 42.57 12.57 -13.19
#